data_AF-A0A377AX92-F1
#
_entry.id   AF-A0A377AX92-F1
#
_cell.length_a   1.000
_cell.length_b   1.000
_cell.length_c   1.000
_cell.angle_alpha   90.00
_cell.angle_beta   90.00
_cell.angle_gamma   90.00
#
_symmetry.space_group_name_H-M   'P 1'
#
loop_
_entity.id
_entity.type
_entity.pdbx_description
1 polymer ?
#
loop_
_entity_poly.entity_id
_entity_poly.type
_entity_poly.pdbx_seq_one_letter_code
_entity_poly.pdbx_strand_id
1 'polypeptide(L)' 'MIARYANADVERISAVTSGVKEIREAIERARQNRNAGRRTILFVDEVHRFNKSQQDAFSATY' A
#
# COMPACT_ATOMS: atom_id res chain seq x y z
N MET A 1 10.86 13.51 -8.63
CA MET A 1 10.65 13.12 -10.04
C MET A 1 11.24 11.72 -10.26
N ILE A 2 10.53 10.62 -9.94
CA ILE A 2 11.01 9.22 -10.15
C ILE A 2 9.86 8.28 -10.63
N ALA A 3 8.82 8.80 -11.29
CA ALA A 3 7.63 8.01 -11.64
C ALA A 3 7.62 7.44 -13.07
N ARG A 4 8.76 7.34 -13.77
CA ARG A 4 8.77 6.96 -15.22
C ARG A 4 9.54 5.69 -15.60
N TYR A 5 10.03 4.88 -14.66
CA TYR A 5 10.81 3.67 -15.01
C TYR A 5 10.17 2.34 -14.60
N ALA A 6 8.95 2.34 -14.08
CA ALA A 6 8.23 1.13 -13.79
C ALA A 6 6.87 1.26 -14.45
N ASN A 7 6.53 0.34 -15.35
CA ASN A 7 5.17 0.17 -15.87
C ASN A 7 4.27 -0.37 -14.74
N ALA A 8 4.13 0.43 -13.69
CA ALA A 8 3.58 0.08 -12.41
C ALA A 8 2.72 1.23 -11.91
N ASP A 9 1.53 0.90 -11.45
CA ASP A 9 0.65 1.86 -10.79
C ASP A 9 1.29 2.29 -9.46
N VAL A 10 1.16 3.56 -9.10
CA VAL A 10 1.70 4.11 -7.86
C VAL A 10 0.55 4.58 -6.99
N GLU A 11 0.36 3.93 -5.85
CA GLU A 11 -0.58 4.37 -4.82
C GLU A 11 0.20 4.93 -3.62
N ARG A 12 -0.36 5.98 -2.99
CA ARG A 12 0.23 6.63 -1.82
C ARG A 12 -0.77 6.59 -0.66
N ILE A 13 -0.30 6.16 0.50
CA ILE A 13 -1.05 6.10 1.74
C ILE A 13 -0.22 6.82 2.81
N SER A 14 -0.87 7.55 3.71
CA SER A 14 -0.22 8.08 4.90
C SER A 14 -0.63 7.25 6.11
N ALA A 15 0.34 6.76 6.87
CA ALA A 15 0.10 6.00 8.09
C ALA A 15 -0.67 6.77 9.17
N VAL A 16 -0.66 8.11 9.08
CA VAL A 16 -1.26 9.01 10.06
C VAL A 16 -2.73 9.27 9.76
N THR A 17 -3.05 9.50 8.48
CA THR A 17 -4.42 9.83 8.07
C THR A 17 -5.22 8.61 7.65
N SER A 18 -4.55 7.51 7.27
CA SER A 18 -5.23 6.30 6.81
C SER A 18 -5.44 5.28 7.93
N GLY A 19 -6.69 4.90 8.14
CA GLY A 19 -7.07 3.82 9.04
C GLY A 19 -6.74 2.44 8.49
N VAL A 20 -6.92 1.41 9.33
CA VAL A 20 -6.69 -0.01 8.97
C VAL A 20 -7.49 -0.44 7.74
N LYS A 21 -8.70 0.10 7.56
CA LYS A 21 -9.56 -0.19 6.41
C LYS A 21 -8.95 0.29 5.10
N GLU A 22 -8.47 1.53 5.04
CA GLU A 22 -7.87 2.11 3.84
C GLU A 22 -6.57 1.40 3.45
N ILE A 23 -5.77 1.01 4.45
CA ILE A 23 -4.57 0.19 4.24
C ILE A 23 -4.95 -1.14 3.57
N ARG A 24 -5.96 -1.85 4.10
CA ARG A 24 -6.42 -3.12 3.51
C ARG A 24 -6.95 -2.94 2.09
N GLU A 25 -7.74 -1.90 1.83
CA GLU A 25 -8.28 -1.63 0.50
C GLU A 25 -7.18 -1.37 -0.54
N ALA A 26 -6.15 -0.60 -0.17
CA ALA A 26 -5.02 -0.35 -1.06
C ALA A 26 -4.18 -1.60 -1.32
N ILE A 27 -3.98 -2.44 -0.30
CA ILE A 27 -3.30 -3.74 -0.47
C ILE A 27 -4.11 -4.65 -1.41
N GLU A 28 -5.43 -4.71 -1.26
CA GLU A 28 -6.29 -5.51 -2.13
C GLU A 28 -6.29 -4.99 -3.58
N ARG A 29 -6.28 -3.66 -3.79
CA ARG A 29 -6.11 -3.07 -5.13
C ARG A 29 -4.77 -3.44 -5.75
N ALA A 30 -3.68 -3.32 -4.99
CA ALA A 30 -2.36 -3.73 -5.45
C ALA A 30 -2.33 -5.23 -5.83
N ARG A 31 -3.03 -6.08 -5.08
CA ARG A 31 -3.18 -7.51 -5.37
C ARG A 31 -4.00 -7.76 -6.64
N GLN A 32 -5.12 -7.07 -6.83
CA GLN A 32 -5.93 -7.16 -8.06
C GLN A 32 -5.12 -6.74 -9.28
N ASN A 33 -4.38 -5.62 -9.18
CA ASN A 33 -3.48 -5.17 -10.23
C ASN A 33 -2.41 -6.21 -10.55
N ARG A 34 -1.80 -6.81 -9.53
CA ARG A 34 -0.82 -7.90 -9.69
C ARG A 34 -1.40 -9.09 -10.45
N ASN A 35 -2.63 -9.51 -10.12
CA ASN A 35 -3.32 -10.60 -10.81
C ASN A 35 -3.62 -10.25 -12.27
N ALA A 36 -3.87 -8.96 -12.57
CA ALA A 36 -4.02 -8.45 -13.93
C ALA A 36 -2.68 -8.23 -14.67
N GLY A 37 -1.55 -8.67 -14.10
CA GLY A 37 -0.21 -8.51 -14.67
C GLY A 37 0.36 -7.10 -14.54
N ARG A 38 -0.28 -6.21 -13.78
CA ARG A 38 0.18 -4.85 -13.49
C ARG A 38 0.91 -4.83 -12.16
N ARG A 39 2.10 -4.25 -12.15
CA ARG A 39 2.81 -4.04 -10.88
C ARG A 39 2.22 -2.82 -10.18
N THR A 40 2.17 -2.82 -8.86
CA THR A 40 1.78 -1.65 -8.08
C THR A 40 2.86 -1.36 -7.04
N ILE A 41 3.27 -0.10 -6.93
CA ILE A 41 4.17 0.38 -5.89
C ILE A 41 3.31 1.15 -4.88
N LEU A 42 3.24 0.62 -3.67
CA LEU A 42 2.54 1.25 -2.55
C LEU A 42 3.54 2.05 -1.71
N PHE A 43 3.42 3.38 -1.74
CA PHE A 43 4.19 4.25 -0.86
C PHE A 43 3.39 4.51 0.41
N VAL A 44 4.00 4.15 1.54
CA VAL A 44 3.45 4.42 2.87
C VAL A 44 4.32 5.47 3.54
N ASP A 45 3.77 6.65 3.75
CA ASP A 45 4.44 7.71 4.48
C ASP A 45 4.24 7.54 5.99
N GLU A 46 5.18 8.05 6.80
CA GLU A 46 5.08 8.08 8.27
C GLU A 46 4.88 6.69 8.93
N VAL A 47 5.40 5.62 8.34
CA VAL A 47 5.28 4.21 8.79
C VAL A 47 5.64 4.02 10.28
N HIS A 48 6.49 4.87 10.84
CA HIS A 48 6.86 4.86 12.25
C HIS A 48 5.70 5.21 13.21
N ARG A 49 4.60 5.78 12.72
CA ARG A 49 3.38 6.07 13.48
C ARG A 49 2.36 4.94 13.45
N PHE A 50 2.65 3.81 12.79
CA PHE A 50 1.73 2.68 12.80
C PHE A 50 1.50 2.14 14.21
N ASN A 51 0.23 2.08 14.58
CA ASN A 51 -0.19 1.30 15.73
C ASN A 51 -0.16 -0.20 15.39
N LYS A 52 -0.24 -1.05 16.43
CA LYS A 52 -0.17 -2.51 16.28
C LYS A 52 -1.23 -3.06 15.30
N SER A 53 -2.45 -2.53 15.35
CA SER A 53 -3.54 -2.92 14.44
C SER A 53 -3.26 -2.61 12.97
N GLN A 54 -2.55 -1.51 12.67
CA GLN A 54 -2.11 -1.18 11.32
C GLN A 54 -0.94 -2.07 10.87
N GLN A 55 0.04 -2.37 11.74
CA GLN A 55 1.11 -3.32 11.43
C GLN A 55 0.58 -4.72 11.13
N ASP A 56 -0.37 -5.21 11.93
CA ASP A 56 -1.00 -6.51 11.73
C ASP A 56 -1.71 -6.60 10.37
N ALA A 57 -2.26 -5.49 9.85
CA ALA A 57 -2.87 -5.45 8.53
C ALA A 57 -1.85 -5.64 7.38
N PHE A 58 -0.61 -5.16 7.55
CA PHE A 58 0.46 -5.44 6.60
C PHE A 58 0.94 -6.88 6.71
N SER A 59 1.16 -7.38 7.93
CA SER A 59 1.69 -8.73 8.18
C SER A 59 0.72 -9.84 7.81
N ALA A 60 -0.60 -9.64 7.97
CA ALA A 60 -1.61 -10.64 7.63
C ALA A 60 -1.79 -10.87 6.11
N THR A 61 -1.07 -10.12 5.27
CA THR A 61 -1.19 -10.19 3.81
C THR A 61 0.03 -10.81 3.11
N TYR A 62 1.07 -11.19 3.87
CA TYR A 62 2.26 -11.89 3.36
C TYR A 62 2.35 -13.32 3.89
#